data_AF-A0AAC9Q3W6-F1
#
_entry.id   AF-A0AAC9Q3W6-F1
#
_cell.length_a   1.000
_cell.length_b   1.000
_cell.length_c   1.000
_cell.angle_alpha   90.00
_cell.angle_beta   90.00
_cell.angle_gamma   90.00
#
_symmetry.space_group_name_H-M   'P 1'
#
loop_
_entity.id
_entity.type
_entity.pdbx_description
1 polymer ?
#
loop_
_entity_poly.entity_id
_entity_poly.type
_entity_poly.pdbx_seq_one_letter_code
_entity_poly.pdbx_strand_id
1 'polypeptide(L)'
;MQTLESNKKTIEESINPISLDLPDFTTDSYKDAYSRINAIVIEGEQEAHDNYISIATLIPNELEELTKLARMEMKHKKGFTACGRNLGVVADMDFAKKFFSKLHGNFQVALEKGNLTTCLLIQAILIEAFAISAYNVYIRVADPFAKKITEGVVKDEYLHLNYGQEWLKENLSTCKEELMEANKVNLPLIKKMLDEVADDASVLAMDREELMEEFMIAYQDTLMEIGLDNREIARMAMAAIV
;
A
#
# COMPACT_ATOMS: atom_id res chain seq x y z
N MET A 1 -21.96 65.17 17.29
CA MET A 1 -21.62 64.69 15.95
C MET A 1 -20.10 64.67 15.83
N GLN A 2 -19.49 63.53 16.14
CA GLN A 2 -18.17 63.11 15.66
C GLN A 2 -18.02 61.63 16.04
N THR A 3 -18.13 60.81 15.01
CA THR A 3 -18.15 59.35 15.03
C THR A 3 -16.73 58.81 15.16
N LEU A 4 -16.54 57.88 16.10
CA LEU A 4 -15.35 57.03 16.19
C LEU A 4 -15.39 56.02 15.04
N GLU A 5 -14.53 56.22 14.03
CA GLU A 5 -14.31 55.22 12.98
C GLU A 5 -13.43 54.10 13.52
N SER A 6 -13.98 52.89 13.48
CA SER A 6 -13.27 51.66 13.81
C SER A 6 -12.33 51.29 12.66
N ASN A 7 -11.03 51.28 12.96
CA ASN A 7 -10.00 50.72 12.08
C ASN A 7 -10.18 49.20 11.99
N LYS A 8 -10.98 48.75 11.03
CA LYS A 8 -11.07 47.36 10.61
C LYS A 8 -9.80 47.03 9.81
N LYS A 9 -8.73 46.66 10.50
CA LYS A 9 -7.59 45.98 9.87
C LYS A 9 -8.08 44.58 9.50
N THR A 10 -8.44 44.40 8.23
CA THR A 10 -8.57 43.09 7.61
C THR A 10 -7.19 42.45 7.63
N ILE A 11 -6.99 41.47 8.51
CA ILE A 11 -5.89 40.53 8.38
C ILE A 11 -6.36 39.55 7.32
N GLU A 12 -6.08 39.86 6.05
CA GLU A 12 -6.04 38.81 5.03
C GLU A 12 -4.80 37.98 5.34
N GLU A 13 -5.01 36.91 6.09
CA GLU A 13 -4.06 35.81 6.17
C GLU A 13 -3.87 35.28 4.75
N SER A 14 -2.76 35.67 4.13
CA SER A 14 -2.24 35.00 2.95
C SER A 14 -1.87 33.57 3.36
N ILE A 15 -2.87 32.68 3.32
CA ILE A 15 -2.63 31.25 3.20
C ILE A 15 -2.01 31.09 1.82
N ASN A 16 -0.69 31.22 1.73
CA ASN A 16 0.03 30.59 0.65
C ASN A 16 -0.29 29.10 0.79
N PRO A 17 -1.01 28.46 -0.15
CA PRO A 17 -0.92 27.02 -0.22
C PRO A 17 0.58 26.75 -0.36
N ILE A 18 1.13 25.90 0.50
CA ILE A 18 2.46 25.34 0.26
C ILE A 18 2.36 24.74 -1.14
N SER A 19 2.88 25.46 -2.13
CA SER A 19 3.10 24.92 -3.46
C SER A 19 4.15 23.86 -3.22
N LEU A 20 3.71 22.61 -3.02
CA LEU A 20 4.58 21.47 -3.14
C LEU A 20 5.15 21.58 -4.55
N ASP A 21 6.45 21.89 -4.65
CA ASP A 21 7.15 21.90 -5.92
C ASP A 21 7.09 20.46 -6.45
N LEU A 22 6.19 20.23 -7.40
CA LEU A 22 6.03 18.93 -8.04
C LEU A 22 7.33 18.56 -8.77
N PRO A 23 7.67 17.26 -8.82
CA PRO A 23 8.81 16.80 -9.62
C PRO A 23 8.68 17.20 -11.10
N ASP A 24 9.81 17.42 -11.77
CA ASP A 24 9.81 17.51 -13.23
C ASP A 24 9.71 16.09 -13.83
N PHE A 25 8.47 15.72 -14.17
CA PHE A 25 8.10 14.43 -14.75
C PHE A 25 8.77 14.12 -16.10
N THR A 26 9.41 15.11 -16.74
CA THR A 26 10.02 14.95 -18.06
C THR A 26 11.48 14.53 -18.02
N THR A 27 12.15 14.67 -16.85
CA THR A 27 13.58 14.37 -16.70
C THR A 27 13.87 12.88 -16.83
N ASP A 28 15.05 12.55 -17.36
CA ASP A 28 15.51 11.17 -17.48
C ASP A 28 15.62 10.49 -16.11
N SER A 29 16.08 11.24 -15.08
CA SER A 29 16.15 10.74 -13.70
C SER A 29 14.77 10.35 -13.16
N TYR A 30 13.75 11.19 -13.37
CA TYR A 30 12.39 10.87 -12.93
C TYR A 30 11.86 9.63 -13.64
N LYS A 31 12.03 9.56 -14.97
CA LYS A 31 11.53 8.44 -15.77
C LYS A 31 12.24 7.12 -15.47
N ASP A 32 13.53 7.16 -15.16
CA ASP A 32 14.30 5.99 -14.72
C ASP A 32 13.77 5.45 -13.38
N ALA A 33 13.64 6.31 -12.36
CA ALA A 33 13.06 5.92 -11.07
C ALA A 33 11.61 5.45 -11.21
N TYR A 34 10.81 6.17 -12.00
CA TYR A 34 9.42 5.83 -12.27
C TYR A 34 9.29 4.46 -12.95
N SER A 35 10.26 4.04 -13.77
CA SER A 35 10.23 2.73 -14.43
C SER A 35 10.17 1.58 -13.43
N ARG A 36 10.90 1.69 -12.31
CA ARG A 36 10.97 0.68 -11.25
C ARG A 36 9.77 0.79 -10.30
N ILE A 37 9.43 1.99 -9.85
CA ILE A 37 8.26 2.20 -8.97
C ILE A 37 6.96 1.79 -9.66
N ASN A 38 6.75 2.21 -10.90
CA ASN A 38 5.56 1.82 -11.67
C ASN A 38 5.53 0.31 -11.94
N ALA A 39 6.69 -0.33 -12.14
CA ALA A 39 6.75 -1.78 -12.28
C ALA A 39 6.39 -2.51 -10.98
N ILE A 40 6.88 -2.04 -9.83
CA ILE A 40 6.51 -2.59 -8.51
C ILE A 40 4.99 -2.56 -8.35
N VAL A 41 4.36 -1.42 -8.63
CA VAL A 41 2.91 -1.32 -8.50
C VAL A 41 2.21 -2.30 -9.47
N ILE A 42 2.59 -2.33 -10.76
CA ILE A 42 1.99 -3.24 -11.75
C ILE A 42 2.15 -4.72 -11.38
N GLU A 43 3.30 -5.11 -10.82
CA GLU A 43 3.55 -6.48 -10.37
C GLU A 43 2.78 -6.79 -9.09
N GLY A 44 2.75 -5.88 -8.11
CA GLY A 44 1.97 -6.03 -6.89
C GLY A 44 0.50 -6.27 -7.17
N GLU A 45 -0.08 -5.53 -8.12
CA GLU A 45 -1.46 -5.73 -8.58
C GLU A 45 -1.69 -7.07 -9.30
N GLN A 46 -0.67 -7.57 -10.02
CA GLN A 46 -0.76 -8.89 -10.63
C GLN A 46 -0.72 -9.99 -9.57
N GLU A 47 0.20 -9.89 -8.62
CA GLU A 47 0.31 -10.82 -7.51
C GLU A 47 -0.94 -10.79 -6.64
N ALA A 48 -1.51 -9.61 -6.35
CA ALA A 48 -2.75 -9.47 -5.60
C ALA A 48 -3.92 -10.20 -6.27
N HIS A 49 -4.09 -10.00 -7.59
CA HIS A 49 -5.06 -10.77 -8.38
C HIS A 49 -4.84 -12.29 -8.19
N ASP A 50 -3.62 -12.77 -8.41
CA ASP A 50 -3.31 -14.20 -8.38
C ASP A 50 -3.45 -14.79 -6.96
N ASN A 51 -3.12 -14.01 -5.95
CA ASN A 51 -3.21 -14.37 -4.53
C ASN A 51 -4.68 -14.49 -4.10
N TYR A 52 -5.55 -13.54 -4.47
CA TYR A 52 -6.98 -13.65 -4.17
C TYR A 52 -7.65 -14.84 -4.85
N ILE A 53 -7.29 -15.14 -6.11
CA ILE A 53 -7.74 -16.37 -6.79
C ILE A 53 -7.23 -17.62 -6.07
N SER A 54 -6.00 -17.60 -5.57
CA SER A 54 -5.41 -18.72 -4.83
C SER A 54 -6.07 -18.93 -3.47
N ILE A 55 -6.32 -17.85 -2.72
CA ILE A 55 -7.03 -17.89 -1.42
C ILE A 55 -8.44 -18.46 -1.60
N ALA A 56 -9.10 -18.15 -2.72
CA ALA A 56 -10.43 -18.69 -3.03
C ALA A 56 -10.47 -20.22 -3.12
N THR A 57 -9.33 -20.86 -3.37
CA THR A 57 -9.22 -22.33 -3.35
C THR A 57 -9.20 -22.91 -1.93
N LEU A 58 -8.77 -22.13 -0.93
CA LEU A 58 -8.72 -22.52 0.49
C LEU A 58 -10.07 -22.30 1.19
N ILE A 59 -10.85 -21.32 0.73
CA ILE A 59 -12.18 -20.99 1.25
C ILE A 59 -13.22 -20.92 0.12
N PRO A 60 -13.65 -22.07 -0.43
CA PRO A 60 -14.52 -22.10 -1.61
C PRO A 60 -15.87 -21.41 -1.43
N ASN A 61 -16.35 -21.26 -0.18
CA ASN A 61 -17.59 -20.53 0.11
C ASN A 61 -17.47 -19.02 -0.17
N GLU A 62 -16.25 -18.48 -0.16
CA GLU A 62 -15.94 -17.07 -0.42
C GLU A 62 -15.46 -16.83 -1.87
N LEU A 63 -15.55 -17.85 -2.73
CA LEU A 63 -15.02 -17.81 -4.10
C LEU A 63 -15.55 -16.62 -4.90
N GLU A 64 -16.84 -16.31 -4.80
CA GLU A 64 -17.43 -15.20 -5.54
C GLU A 64 -16.82 -13.86 -5.11
N GLU A 65 -16.67 -13.65 -3.80
CA GLU A 65 -16.18 -12.40 -3.24
C GLU A 65 -14.68 -12.20 -3.55
N LEU A 66 -13.87 -13.22 -3.30
CA LEU A 66 -12.44 -13.19 -3.62
C LEU A 66 -12.17 -13.01 -5.12
N THR A 67 -13.03 -13.58 -5.98
CA THR A 67 -12.95 -13.35 -7.43
C THR A 67 -13.31 -11.91 -7.81
N LYS A 68 -14.17 -11.22 -7.04
CA LYS A 68 -14.44 -9.79 -7.25
C LYS A 68 -13.23 -8.94 -6.86
N LEU A 69 -12.61 -9.21 -5.72
CA LEU A 69 -11.38 -8.52 -5.29
C LEU A 69 -10.28 -8.71 -6.35
N ALA A 70 -10.01 -9.95 -6.77
CA ALA A 70 -9.03 -10.21 -7.83
C ALA A 70 -9.30 -9.41 -9.12
N ARG A 71 -10.57 -9.29 -9.53
CA ARG A 71 -10.94 -8.49 -10.72
C ARG A 71 -10.72 -7.00 -10.53
N MET A 72 -10.76 -6.47 -9.30
CA MET A 72 -10.45 -5.08 -8.99
C MET A 72 -8.96 -4.82 -9.21
N GLU A 73 -8.07 -5.69 -8.72
CA GLU A 73 -6.62 -5.59 -8.94
C GLU A 73 -6.24 -5.59 -10.42
N MET A 74 -6.93 -6.41 -11.22
CA MET A 74 -6.70 -6.39 -12.67
C MET A 74 -7.12 -5.07 -13.34
N LYS A 75 -8.05 -4.30 -12.75
CA LYS A 75 -8.36 -2.93 -13.19
C LYS A 75 -7.30 -1.95 -12.70
N HIS A 76 -6.85 -2.07 -11.46
CA HIS A 76 -5.79 -1.23 -10.88
C HIS A 76 -4.50 -1.37 -11.68
N LYS A 77 -4.05 -2.61 -11.95
CA LYS A 77 -2.93 -2.94 -12.85
C LYS A 77 -3.02 -2.22 -14.18
N LYS A 78 -4.20 -2.23 -14.83
CA LYS A 78 -4.41 -1.53 -16.11
C LYS A 78 -4.33 -0.02 -15.97
N GLY A 79 -4.82 0.52 -14.86
CA GLY A 79 -4.68 1.93 -14.48
C GLY A 79 -3.21 2.33 -14.38
N PHE A 80 -2.42 1.64 -13.55
CA PHE A 80 -0.99 1.93 -13.39
C PHE A 80 -0.17 1.68 -14.65
N THR A 81 -0.52 0.67 -15.45
CA THR A 81 0.07 0.50 -16.80
C THR A 81 -0.23 1.71 -17.70
N ALA A 82 -1.38 2.37 -17.55
CA ALA A 82 -1.66 3.60 -18.27
C ALA A 82 -0.84 4.79 -17.75
N CYS A 83 -0.53 4.86 -16.44
CA CYS A 83 0.34 5.88 -15.86
C CYS A 83 1.74 5.85 -16.48
N GLY A 84 2.37 4.67 -16.55
CA GLY A 84 3.66 4.51 -17.23
C GLY A 84 3.62 4.95 -18.70
N ARG A 85 2.58 4.56 -19.45
CA ARG A 85 2.39 4.99 -20.85
C ARG A 85 2.22 6.49 -20.99
N ASN A 86 1.50 7.15 -20.07
CA ASN A 86 1.30 8.60 -20.07
C ASN A 86 2.63 9.36 -19.99
N LEU A 87 3.58 8.87 -19.22
CA LEU A 87 4.91 9.47 -19.06
C LEU A 87 5.93 9.00 -20.11
N GLY A 88 5.53 8.09 -21.01
CA GLY A 88 6.43 7.46 -21.98
C GLY A 88 7.49 6.57 -21.32
N VAL A 89 7.15 5.96 -20.19
CA VAL A 89 8.02 5.09 -19.40
C VAL A 89 7.68 3.62 -19.66
N VAL A 90 8.70 2.81 -19.88
CA VAL A 90 8.58 1.34 -19.93
C VAL A 90 8.87 0.81 -18.52
N ALA A 91 7.95 0.05 -17.95
CA ALA A 91 8.10 -0.50 -16.60
C ALA A 91 9.17 -1.61 -16.57
N ASP A 92 10.07 -1.56 -15.59
CA ASP A 92 11.09 -2.61 -15.35
C ASP A 92 10.48 -3.79 -14.56
N MET A 93 9.79 -4.67 -15.29
CA MET A 93 9.09 -5.82 -14.69
C MET A 93 10.03 -6.87 -14.10
N ASP A 94 11.29 -6.96 -14.56
CA ASP A 94 12.25 -7.92 -14.02
C ASP A 94 12.73 -7.47 -12.64
N PHE A 95 12.93 -6.15 -12.45
CA PHE A 95 13.15 -5.57 -11.13
C PHE A 95 11.98 -5.86 -10.19
N ALA A 96 10.75 -5.59 -10.62
CA ALA A 96 9.55 -5.75 -9.79
C ALA A 96 9.32 -7.20 -9.33
N LYS A 97 9.49 -8.19 -10.22
CA LYS A 97 9.40 -9.61 -9.84
C LYS A 97 10.43 -10.02 -8.80
N LYS A 98 11.65 -9.50 -8.94
CA LYS A 98 12.72 -9.75 -7.96
C LYS A 98 12.38 -9.10 -6.62
N PHE A 99 11.85 -7.88 -6.64
CA PHE A 99 11.44 -7.13 -5.48
C PHE A 99 10.43 -7.91 -4.61
N PHE A 100 9.38 -8.48 -5.21
CA PHE A 100 8.38 -9.26 -4.47
C PHE A 100 8.76 -10.71 -4.18
N SER A 101 9.75 -11.27 -4.88
CA SER A 101 10.06 -12.71 -4.89
C SER A 101 10.08 -13.42 -3.52
N LYS A 102 10.59 -12.77 -2.47
CA LYS A 102 10.63 -13.36 -1.12
C LYS A 102 9.25 -13.39 -0.46
N LEU A 103 8.49 -12.30 -0.55
CA LEU A 103 7.15 -12.23 0.02
C LEU A 103 6.21 -13.16 -0.77
N HIS A 104 6.32 -13.15 -2.09
CA HIS A 104 5.65 -14.10 -2.98
C HIS A 104 5.96 -15.55 -2.60
N GLY A 105 7.25 -15.88 -2.41
CA GLY A 105 7.66 -17.21 -2.00
C GLY A 105 7.05 -17.65 -0.67
N ASN A 106 6.99 -16.75 0.32
CA ASN A 106 6.35 -17.05 1.60
C ASN A 106 4.84 -17.28 1.45
N PHE A 107 4.17 -16.51 0.59
CA PHE A 107 2.76 -16.73 0.25
C PHE A 107 2.54 -18.11 -0.37
N GLN A 108 3.34 -18.49 -1.37
CA GLN A 108 3.21 -19.80 -2.03
C GLN A 108 3.44 -20.95 -1.04
N VAL A 109 4.42 -20.84 -0.15
CA VAL A 109 4.67 -21.84 0.90
C VAL A 109 3.49 -21.95 1.88
N ALA A 110 2.84 -20.83 2.22
CA ALA A 110 1.64 -20.84 3.05
C ALA A 110 0.45 -21.48 2.33
N LEU A 111 0.24 -21.13 1.07
CA LEU A 111 -0.81 -21.68 0.21
C LEU A 111 -0.70 -23.20 0.07
N GLU A 112 0.50 -23.72 -0.23
CA GLU A 112 0.75 -25.17 -0.35
C GLU A 112 0.44 -25.93 0.94
N LYS A 113 0.58 -25.29 2.09
CA LYS A 113 0.28 -25.85 3.41
C LYS A 113 -1.19 -25.67 3.83
N GLY A 114 -2.00 -24.99 3.02
CA GLY A 114 -3.37 -24.59 3.40
C GLY A 114 -3.41 -23.59 4.56
N ASN A 115 -2.32 -22.86 4.79
CA ASN A 115 -2.19 -21.90 5.87
C ASN A 115 -2.84 -20.56 5.47
N LEU A 116 -4.16 -20.50 5.61
CA LEU A 116 -4.97 -19.36 5.19
C LEU A 116 -4.63 -18.09 5.99
N THR A 117 -4.31 -18.18 7.28
CA THR A 117 -3.99 -17.00 8.10
C THR A 117 -2.73 -16.32 7.62
N THR A 118 -1.69 -17.06 7.25
CA THR A 118 -0.47 -16.47 6.68
C THR A 118 -0.74 -15.88 5.30
N CYS A 119 -1.54 -16.55 4.45
CA CYS A 119 -1.91 -16.00 3.14
C CYS A 119 -2.66 -14.66 3.29
N LEU A 120 -3.63 -14.58 4.20
CA LEU A 120 -4.39 -13.35 4.47
C LEU A 120 -3.54 -12.27 5.11
N LEU A 121 -2.63 -12.61 6.04
CA LEU A 121 -1.71 -11.62 6.58
C LEU A 121 -0.81 -11.03 5.48
N ILE A 122 -0.24 -11.86 4.61
CA ILE A 122 0.65 -11.39 3.55
C ILE A 122 -0.11 -10.50 2.57
N GLN A 123 -1.19 -11.02 1.97
CA GLN A 123 -1.94 -10.28 0.95
C GLN A 123 -2.75 -9.16 1.58
N ALA A 124 -3.77 -9.52 2.35
CA ALA A 124 -4.85 -8.60 2.73
C ALA A 124 -4.46 -7.63 3.86
N ILE A 125 -3.28 -7.76 4.47
CA ILE A 125 -2.82 -6.86 5.55
C ILE A 125 -1.51 -6.19 5.17
N LEU A 126 -0.45 -6.96 4.94
CA LEU A 126 0.89 -6.39 4.70
C LEU A 126 1.01 -5.73 3.32
N ILE A 127 0.57 -6.41 2.25
CA ILE A 127 0.61 -5.85 0.89
C ILE A 127 -0.39 -4.70 0.75
N GLU A 128 -1.62 -4.85 1.25
CA GLU A 128 -2.61 -3.76 1.18
C GLU A 128 -2.17 -2.52 1.97
N ALA A 129 -1.66 -2.67 3.19
CA ALA A 129 -1.15 -1.53 3.96
C ALA A 129 0.05 -0.86 3.27
N PHE A 130 0.91 -1.65 2.62
CA PHE A 130 2.04 -1.14 1.84
C PHE A 130 1.56 -0.36 0.60
N ALA A 131 0.56 -0.88 -0.11
CA ALA A 131 -0.05 -0.22 -1.27
C ALA A 131 -0.74 1.10 -0.87
N ILE A 132 -1.61 1.07 0.14
CA ILE A 132 -2.32 2.26 0.66
C ILE A 132 -1.32 3.35 1.06
N SER A 133 -0.26 2.99 1.79
CA SER A 133 0.81 3.92 2.16
C SER A 133 1.46 4.55 0.92
N ALA A 134 1.93 3.73 -0.02
CA ALA A 134 2.57 4.21 -1.23
C ALA A 134 1.66 5.13 -2.04
N TYR A 135 0.37 4.80 -2.13
CA TYR A 135 -0.62 5.55 -2.89
C TYR A 135 -0.95 6.89 -2.24
N ASN A 136 -1.17 6.93 -0.92
CA ASN A 136 -1.42 8.17 -0.19
C ASN A 136 -0.27 9.17 -0.33
N VAL A 137 0.96 8.69 -0.21
CA VAL A 137 2.17 9.51 -0.39
C VAL A 137 2.30 9.97 -1.84
N TYR A 138 2.13 9.05 -2.80
CA TYR A 138 2.29 9.37 -4.21
C TYR A 138 1.24 10.39 -4.72
N ILE A 139 -0.02 10.33 -4.28
CA ILE A 139 -1.10 11.27 -4.70
C ILE A 139 -0.72 12.74 -4.49
N ARG A 140 0.12 13.06 -3.50
CA ARG A 140 0.55 14.42 -3.18
C ARG A 140 1.55 14.98 -4.20
N VAL A 141 2.30 14.10 -4.87
CA VAL A 141 3.43 14.44 -5.76
C VAL A 141 3.29 13.90 -7.18
N ALA A 142 2.22 13.15 -7.46
CA ALA A 142 1.92 12.56 -8.76
C ALA A 142 1.57 13.59 -9.82
N ASP A 143 1.84 13.26 -11.08
CA ASP A 143 1.32 14.01 -12.21
C ASP A 143 -0.22 13.95 -12.26
N PRO A 144 -0.91 14.94 -12.88
CA PRO A 144 -2.37 15.01 -12.84
C PRO A 144 -3.11 13.76 -13.36
N PHE A 145 -2.52 13.03 -14.32
CA PHE A 145 -3.13 11.82 -14.86
C PHE A 145 -3.02 10.66 -13.87
N ALA A 146 -1.81 10.39 -13.37
CA ALA A 146 -1.58 9.32 -12.41
C ALA A 146 -2.32 9.58 -11.09
N LYS A 147 -2.32 10.82 -10.60
CA LYS A 147 -3.05 11.23 -9.39
C LYS A 147 -4.51 10.79 -9.40
N LYS A 148 -5.22 11.07 -10.49
CA LYS A 148 -6.65 10.73 -10.62
C LYS A 148 -6.89 9.21 -10.62
N ILE A 149 -5.97 8.44 -11.19
CA ILE A 149 -6.04 6.97 -11.18
C ILE A 149 -5.82 6.48 -9.76
N THR A 150 -4.74 6.91 -9.11
CA THR A 150 -4.38 6.49 -7.75
C THR A 150 -5.45 6.85 -6.73
N GLU A 151 -6.05 8.05 -6.80
CA GLU A 151 -7.19 8.45 -5.94
C GLU A 151 -8.43 7.54 -6.10
N GLY A 152 -8.62 6.96 -7.29
CA GLY A 152 -9.66 5.97 -7.54
C GLY A 152 -9.32 4.63 -6.88
N VAL A 153 -8.08 4.18 -7.07
CA VAL A 153 -7.56 2.91 -6.54
C VAL A 153 -7.58 2.87 -5.02
N VAL A 154 -7.11 3.92 -4.33
CA VAL A 154 -7.08 3.97 -2.85
C VAL A 154 -8.44 3.69 -2.21
N LYS A 155 -9.54 4.13 -2.84
CA LYS A 155 -10.89 3.85 -2.33
C LYS A 155 -11.27 2.38 -2.41
N ASP A 156 -10.78 1.70 -3.45
CA ASP A 156 -10.99 0.29 -3.69
C ASP A 156 -10.08 -0.55 -2.76
N GLU A 157 -8.85 -0.12 -2.47
CA GLU A 157 -7.93 -0.85 -1.57
C GLU A 157 -8.44 -0.99 -0.12
N TYR A 158 -9.18 -0.01 0.39
CA TYR A 158 -9.81 -0.16 1.69
C TYR A 158 -10.82 -1.33 1.73
N LEU A 159 -11.41 -1.72 0.59
CA LEU A 159 -12.27 -2.91 0.52
C LEU A 159 -11.46 -4.21 0.63
N HIS A 160 -10.27 -4.26 0.02
CA HIS A 160 -9.34 -5.40 0.10
C HIS A 160 -8.85 -5.63 1.54
N LEU A 161 -8.38 -4.56 2.18
CA LEU A 161 -7.95 -4.56 3.58
C LEU A 161 -9.07 -5.02 4.51
N ASN A 162 -10.28 -4.48 4.32
CA ASN A 162 -11.45 -4.84 5.13
C ASN A 162 -11.82 -6.32 5.03
N TYR A 163 -11.71 -6.96 3.86
CA TYR A 163 -12.03 -8.38 3.73
C TYR A 163 -11.11 -9.25 4.62
N GLY A 164 -9.79 -9.05 4.52
CA GLY A 164 -8.83 -9.80 5.31
C GLY A 164 -8.96 -9.52 6.80
N GLN A 165 -9.19 -8.25 7.15
CA GLN A 165 -9.46 -7.82 8.52
C GLN A 165 -10.65 -8.55 9.12
N GLU A 166 -11.81 -8.55 8.46
CA GLU A 166 -13.03 -9.16 9.01
C GLU A 166 -12.89 -10.68 9.14
N TRP A 167 -12.27 -11.35 8.16
CA TRP A 167 -12.02 -12.79 8.29
C TRP A 167 -11.11 -13.10 9.49
N LEU A 168 -10.01 -12.35 9.65
CA LEU A 168 -9.07 -12.54 10.76
C LEU A 168 -9.71 -12.20 12.11
N LYS A 169 -10.59 -11.19 12.15
CA LYS A 169 -11.35 -10.81 13.34
C LYS A 169 -12.28 -11.92 13.80
N GLU A 170 -13.07 -12.47 12.88
CA GLU A 170 -14.00 -13.57 13.18
C GLU A 170 -13.27 -14.85 13.64
N ASN A 171 -12.05 -15.06 13.14
CA ASN A 171 -11.26 -16.27 13.40
C ASN A 171 -10.11 -16.06 14.41
N LEU A 172 -9.98 -14.88 15.01
CA LEU A 172 -8.81 -14.53 15.82
C LEU A 172 -8.55 -15.56 16.93
N SER A 173 -9.60 -16.05 17.58
CA SER A 173 -9.49 -17.03 18.67
C SER A 173 -8.77 -18.33 18.26
N THR A 174 -8.80 -18.70 16.98
CA THR A 174 -8.17 -19.91 16.45
C THR A 174 -6.90 -19.62 15.66
N CYS A 175 -6.74 -18.41 15.11
CA CYS A 175 -5.62 -18.07 14.23
C CYS A 175 -4.56 -17.13 14.84
N LYS A 176 -4.76 -16.64 16.07
CA LYS A 176 -3.88 -15.62 16.67
C LYS A 176 -2.40 -16.02 16.72
N GLU A 177 -2.08 -17.23 17.17
CA GLU A 177 -0.68 -17.67 17.26
C GLU A 177 -0.03 -17.74 15.89
N GLU A 178 -0.76 -18.25 14.90
CA GLU A 178 -0.33 -18.32 13.49
C GLU A 178 -0.13 -16.93 12.89
N LEU A 179 -1.05 -15.99 13.16
CA LEU A 179 -0.94 -14.59 12.75
C LEU A 179 0.32 -13.93 13.32
N MET A 180 0.60 -14.15 14.61
CA MET A 180 1.80 -13.61 15.25
C MET A 180 3.09 -14.20 14.68
N GLU A 181 3.11 -15.50 14.36
CA GLU A 181 4.27 -16.15 13.76
C GLU A 181 4.50 -15.70 12.32
N ALA A 182 3.44 -15.65 11.52
CA ALA A 182 3.46 -15.14 10.17
C ALA A 182 3.97 -13.68 10.13
N ASN A 183 3.58 -12.84 11.09
CA ASN A 183 4.09 -11.48 11.18
C ASN A 183 5.60 -11.42 11.41
N LYS A 184 6.13 -12.22 12.34
CA LYS A 184 7.58 -12.23 12.63
C LYS A 184 8.41 -12.54 11.39
N VAL A 185 7.88 -13.38 10.50
CA VAL A 185 8.57 -13.79 9.27
C VAL A 185 8.43 -12.74 8.17
N ASN A 186 7.24 -12.14 8.01
CA ASN A 186 6.92 -11.34 6.83
C ASN A 186 7.06 -9.83 7.01
N LEU A 187 6.81 -9.28 8.19
CA LEU A 187 6.95 -7.83 8.43
C LEU A 187 8.38 -7.30 8.16
N PRO A 188 9.47 -8.02 8.51
CA PRO A 188 10.82 -7.59 8.16
C PRO A 188 11.05 -7.46 6.65
N LEU A 189 10.29 -8.18 5.82
CA LEU A 189 10.38 -8.08 4.37
C LEU A 189 9.79 -6.77 3.87
N ILE A 190 8.66 -6.32 4.44
CA ILE A 190 8.09 -5.00 4.11
C ILE A 190 9.07 -3.87 4.43
N LYS A 191 9.74 -3.95 5.59
CA LYS A 191 10.79 -2.98 5.93
C LYS A 191 11.91 -2.95 4.88
N LYS A 192 12.39 -4.12 4.46
CA LYS A 192 13.44 -4.25 3.43
C LYS A 192 12.97 -3.72 2.07
N MET A 193 11.72 -3.98 1.71
CA MET A 193 11.08 -3.46 0.51
C MET A 193 11.03 -1.93 0.52
N LEU A 194 10.60 -1.31 1.63
CA LEU A 194 10.62 0.15 1.81
C LEU A 194 12.04 0.74 1.72
N ASP A 195 13.04 0.03 2.23
CA ASP A 195 14.44 0.45 2.16
C ASP A 195 15.02 0.33 0.75
N GLU A 196 14.66 -0.72 0.01
CA GLU A 196 15.13 -0.98 -1.36
C GLU A 196 14.59 0.05 -2.37
N VAL A 197 13.40 0.62 -2.14
CA VAL A 197 12.79 1.62 -3.04
C VAL A 197 13.05 3.07 -2.63
N ALA A 198 13.73 3.31 -1.51
CA ALA A 198 13.84 4.64 -0.93
C ALA A 198 14.48 5.67 -1.86
N ASP A 199 15.51 5.28 -2.62
CA ASP A 199 16.20 6.18 -3.55
C ASP A 199 15.29 6.59 -4.73
N ASP A 200 14.57 5.62 -5.31
CA ASP A 200 13.62 5.90 -6.39
C ASP A 200 12.41 6.70 -5.90
N ALA A 201 11.88 6.35 -4.73
CA ALA A 201 10.80 7.08 -4.07
C ALA A 201 11.21 8.55 -3.83
N SER A 202 12.45 8.80 -3.38
CA SER A 202 12.98 10.14 -3.19
C SER A 202 13.03 10.95 -4.49
N VAL A 203 13.41 10.34 -5.61
CA VAL A 203 13.36 10.98 -6.94
C VAL A 203 11.92 11.35 -7.34
N LEU A 204 10.94 10.55 -6.93
CA LEU A 204 9.51 10.84 -7.10
C LEU A 204 8.96 11.84 -6.08
N ALA A 205 9.80 12.39 -5.20
CA ALA A 205 9.44 13.24 -4.06
C ALA A 205 8.52 12.56 -3.02
N MET A 206 8.58 11.23 -2.94
CA MET A 206 7.90 10.44 -1.90
C MET A 206 8.85 10.29 -0.70
N ASP A 207 8.47 10.85 0.45
CA ASP A 207 9.31 10.80 1.64
C ASP A 207 9.31 9.40 2.28
N ARG A 208 10.51 8.93 2.65
CA ARG A 208 10.69 7.59 3.22
C ARG A 208 10.08 7.47 4.62
N GLU A 209 10.18 8.50 5.44
CA GLU A 209 9.60 8.49 6.78
C GLU A 209 8.08 8.50 6.70
N GLU A 210 7.53 9.29 5.77
CA GLU A 210 6.09 9.34 5.51
C GLU A 210 5.54 8.01 4.98
N LEU A 211 6.26 7.33 4.07
CA LEU A 211 5.89 5.97 3.61
C LEU A 211 5.88 4.96 4.77
N MET A 212 6.85 5.04 5.68
CA MET A 212 6.88 4.16 6.86
C MET A 212 5.76 4.50 7.83
N GLU A 213 5.50 5.77 8.07
CA GLU A 213 4.45 6.25 8.97
C GLU A 213 3.06 5.80 8.49
N GLU A 214 2.71 6.08 7.25
CA GLU A 214 1.43 5.67 6.65
C GLU A 214 1.24 4.15 6.67
N PHE A 215 2.31 3.39 6.40
CA PHE A 215 2.27 1.93 6.47
C PHE A 215 1.99 1.46 7.90
N MET A 216 2.74 1.99 8.89
CA MET A 216 2.59 1.59 10.28
C MET A 216 1.22 1.97 10.84
N ILE A 217 0.65 3.11 10.44
CA ILE A 217 -0.72 3.52 10.80
C ILE A 217 -1.72 2.50 10.26
N ALA A 218 -1.74 2.27 8.94
CA ALA A 218 -2.68 1.34 8.31
C ALA A 218 -2.58 -0.08 8.90
N TYR A 219 -1.34 -0.55 9.08
CA TYR A 219 -1.05 -1.85 9.67
C TYR A 219 -1.56 -1.97 11.12
N GLN A 220 -1.20 -1.02 11.99
CA GLN A 220 -1.58 -1.06 13.41
C GLN A 220 -3.09 -0.90 13.62
N ASP A 221 -3.73 0.00 12.85
CA ASP A 221 -5.18 0.20 12.91
C ASP A 221 -5.91 -1.09 12.53
N THR A 222 -5.43 -1.78 11.48
CA THR A 222 -6.01 -3.06 11.06
C THR A 222 -5.84 -4.15 12.13
N LEU A 223 -4.66 -4.25 12.76
CA LEU A 223 -4.46 -5.20 13.86
C LEU A 223 -5.35 -4.90 15.07
N MET A 224 -5.56 -3.61 15.37
CA MET A 224 -6.46 -3.19 16.44
C MET A 224 -7.90 -3.59 16.14
N GLU A 225 -8.36 -3.38 14.91
CA GLU A 225 -9.71 -3.77 14.45
C GLU A 225 -9.93 -5.29 14.40
N ILE A 226 -8.88 -6.07 14.13
CA ILE A 226 -8.90 -7.53 14.25
C ILE A 226 -9.13 -7.96 15.70
N GLY A 227 -8.71 -7.15 16.69
CA GLY A 227 -8.91 -7.41 18.12
C GLY A 227 -7.64 -7.73 18.90
N LEU A 228 -6.45 -7.39 18.37
CA LEU A 228 -5.20 -7.46 19.11
C LEU A 228 -5.09 -6.29 20.11
N ASP A 229 -4.48 -6.54 21.27
CA ASP A 229 -4.23 -5.46 22.23
C ASP A 229 -2.97 -4.65 21.90
N ASN A 230 -2.84 -3.46 22.49
CA ASN A 230 -1.70 -2.58 22.24
C ASN A 230 -0.33 -3.23 22.54
N ARG A 231 -0.26 -4.17 23.50
CA ARG A 231 0.99 -4.85 23.84
C ARG A 231 1.35 -5.87 22.77
N GLU A 232 0.37 -6.55 22.21
CA GLU A 232 0.52 -7.50 21.11
C GLU A 232 0.91 -6.79 19.82
N ILE A 233 0.22 -5.70 19.49
CA ILE A 233 0.54 -4.85 18.33
C ILE A 233 1.97 -4.32 18.45
N ALA A 234 2.36 -3.77 19.61
CA ALA A 234 3.72 -3.30 19.83
C ALA A 234 4.75 -4.44 19.66
N ARG A 235 4.47 -5.64 20.18
CA ARG A 235 5.35 -6.81 19.99
C ARG A 235 5.45 -7.21 18.53
N MET A 236 4.35 -7.17 17.77
CA MET A 236 4.33 -7.48 16.34
C MET A 236 5.13 -6.46 15.55
N ALA A 237 4.95 -5.16 15.82
CA ALA A 237 5.67 -4.06 15.18
C ALA A 237 7.19 -4.13 15.43
N MET A 238 7.63 -4.60 16.60
CA MET A 238 9.07 -4.79 16.89
C MET A 238 9.77 -5.75 15.92
N ALA A 239 9.03 -6.64 15.24
CA ALA A 239 9.61 -7.49 14.20
C ALA A 239 10.16 -6.68 13.02
N ALA A 240 9.62 -5.48 12.74
CA ALA A 240 10.15 -4.61 11.68
C ALA A 240 11.56 -4.05 11.97
N ILE A 241 12.04 -4.17 13.22
CA ILE A 241 13.34 -3.66 13.66
C ILE A 241 14.44 -4.73 13.52
N VAL A 242 14.07 -5.99 13.27
CA VAL A 242 14.97 -7.17 13.22
C VAL A 242 15.42 -7.46 11.79
#